data_AF-A0A4P2QR62-F1
#
_entry.id   AF-A0A4P2QR62-F1
#
_cell.length_a   1.000
_cell.length_b   1.000
_cell.length_c   1.000
_cell.angle_alpha   90.00
_cell.angle_beta   90.00
_cell.angle_gamma   90.00
#
_symmetry.space_group_name_H-M   'P 1'
#
loop_
_entity.id
_entity.type
_entity.pdbx_description
1 polymer ?
#
loop_
_entity_poly.entity_id
_entity_poly.type
_entity_poly.pdbx_seq_one_letter_code
_entity_poly.pdbx_strand_id
1 'polypeptide(L)'
;MLKALLHGKLVRVAVRVDDEAGEDAQEDGDAQGVASDGLTELEDPLTSAVFERFEYLPAELAWNLLRGASRPLGDGATMPAAVPGGVPSWSFWPALRPGDGGRNKLRVEPDVLVSWGDTLLVIEAKHRGLQDPSQWVEQIRAARAAPAHAAKQLWLIAVGGIVTQEGDGCLAHVRRELAGDRCGLLTIRWEDLREALYAVEAVTPSVVLRDMAAALEAWGYRRKVRFSSLPAVAGRLRAEEAMAVLRAGRVG
;
A
#
# COMPACT_ATOMS: atom_id res chain seq x y z
N MET A 1 -6.34 11.15 -1.62
CA MET A 1 -7.30 11.34 -2.74
C MET A 1 -7.15 12.68 -3.42
N LEU A 2 -6.77 13.75 -2.71
CA LEU A 2 -6.62 15.07 -3.32
C LEU A 2 -5.52 15.07 -4.40
N LYS A 3 -4.39 14.39 -4.15
CA LYS A 3 -3.29 14.28 -5.12
C LYS A 3 -3.72 13.45 -6.32
N ALA A 4 -4.49 12.37 -6.17
CA ALA A 4 -5.01 11.62 -7.31
C ALA A 4 -5.88 12.51 -8.22
N LEU A 5 -6.72 13.37 -7.61
CA LEU A 5 -7.53 14.34 -8.35
C LEU A 5 -6.64 15.36 -9.08
N LEU A 6 -5.69 15.97 -8.38
CA LEU A 6 -4.79 16.98 -8.94
C LEU A 6 -3.90 16.46 -10.07
N HIS A 7 -3.54 15.17 -10.05
CA HIS A 7 -2.75 14.54 -11.11
C HIS A 7 -3.61 13.92 -12.23
N GLY A 8 -4.92 14.20 -12.25
CA GLY A 8 -5.83 13.72 -13.29
C GLY A 8 -6.12 12.22 -13.24
N LYS A 9 -5.72 11.53 -12.17
CA LYS A 9 -5.89 10.08 -12.02
C LYS A 9 -7.35 9.66 -11.81
N LEU A 10 -8.21 10.60 -11.42
CA LEU A 10 -9.66 10.39 -11.24
C LEU A 10 -10.51 10.78 -12.46
N VAL A 11 -9.97 11.51 -13.45
CA VAL A 11 -10.74 12.04 -14.59
C VAL A 11 -11.28 10.92 -15.49
N ARG A 12 -10.63 9.75 -15.49
CA ARG A 12 -11.09 8.56 -16.24
C ARG A 12 -12.40 7.95 -15.72
N VAL A 13 -12.84 8.29 -14.51
CA VAL A 13 -14.09 7.79 -13.93
C VAL A 13 -15.30 8.52 -14.48
N ALA A 14 -15.20 9.84 -14.70
CA ALA A 14 -16.32 10.64 -15.18
C ALA A 14 -16.74 10.28 -16.62
N VAL A 15 -15.77 10.02 -17.50
CA VAL A 15 -16.03 9.73 -18.92
C VAL A 15 -16.75 8.39 -19.13
N ARG A 16 -16.58 7.40 -18.24
CA ARG A 16 -17.28 6.11 -18.37
C ARG A 16 -18.74 6.14 -17.92
N VAL A 17 -19.14 7.13 -17.12
CA VAL A 17 -20.54 7.28 -16.69
C VAL A 17 -21.38 7.93 -17.80
N ASP A 18 -20.76 8.78 -18.63
CA ASP A 18 -21.47 9.51 -19.68
C ASP A 18 -21.69 8.70 -20.97
N ASP A 19 -20.89 7.65 -21.23
CA ASP A 19 -21.01 6.82 -22.45
C ASP A 19 -22.09 5.72 -22.37
N GLU A 20 -22.66 5.44 -21.19
CA GLU A 20 -23.76 4.46 -21.02
C GLU A 20 -25.14 5.11 -20.80
N ALA A 21 -25.24 6.44 -20.76
CA ALA A 21 -26.51 7.15 -20.68
C ALA A 21 -27.12 7.39 -22.08
N GLY A 22 -27.40 6.29 -22.79
CA GLY A 22 -28.31 6.29 -23.93
C GLY A 22 -29.75 6.36 -23.45
N GLU A 23 -30.45 7.38 -23.91
CA GLU A 23 -31.89 7.71 -23.78
C GLU A 23 -32.81 6.54 -23.40
N ASP A 24 -33.36 6.58 -22.18
CA ASP A 24 -34.80 6.45 -21.92
C ASP A 24 -35.09 6.78 -20.45
N ALA A 25 -35.82 7.87 -20.23
CA ALA A 25 -36.25 8.32 -18.91
C ALA A 25 -37.48 7.55 -18.44
N GLN A 26 -37.38 6.92 -17.26
CA GLN A 26 -38.55 6.70 -16.41
C GLN A 26 -38.15 6.89 -14.94
N GLU A 27 -38.65 7.97 -14.36
CA GLU A 27 -38.57 8.30 -12.94
C GLU A 27 -39.36 7.28 -12.13
N ASP A 28 -38.70 6.59 -11.21
CA ASP A 28 -39.23 6.17 -9.89
C ASP A 28 -38.17 5.36 -9.10
N GLY A 29 -37.92 5.76 -7.85
CA GLY A 29 -37.32 4.88 -6.83
C GLY A 29 -35.89 5.20 -6.37
N ASP A 30 -35.79 5.67 -5.12
CA ASP A 30 -34.64 5.62 -4.22
C ASP A 30 -33.25 6.01 -4.75
N ALA A 31 -32.90 7.27 -4.52
CA ALA A 31 -31.54 7.79 -4.59
C ALA A 31 -30.63 7.18 -3.48
N GLN A 32 -30.23 5.93 -3.66
CA GLN A 32 -29.10 5.27 -2.98
C GLN A 32 -28.21 4.55 -4.00
N GLY A 33 -27.85 5.23 -5.08
CA GLY A 33 -26.77 4.80 -5.99
C GLY A 33 -25.43 5.29 -5.45
N VAL A 34 -24.69 4.43 -4.75
CA VAL A 34 -23.41 4.77 -4.13
C VAL A 34 -22.34 4.92 -5.23
N ALA A 35 -21.80 6.12 -5.39
CA ALA A 35 -20.71 6.44 -6.33
C ALA A 35 -19.36 5.70 -6.05
N SER A 36 -19.36 4.69 -5.17
CA SER A 36 -18.16 3.95 -4.74
C SER A 36 -17.78 2.78 -5.65
N ASP A 37 -18.72 2.22 -6.40
CA ASP A 37 -18.51 0.93 -7.06
C ASP A 37 -17.45 0.98 -8.16
N GLY A 38 -17.25 2.13 -8.82
CA GLY A 38 -16.16 2.32 -9.78
C GLY A 38 -14.82 2.77 -9.17
N LEU A 39 -14.85 3.42 -8.00
CA LEU A 39 -13.63 3.96 -7.37
C LEU A 39 -12.76 2.88 -6.75
N THR A 40 -13.40 1.87 -6.15
CA THR A 40 -12.71 0.74 -5.49
C THR A 40 -12.05 -0.23 -6.48
N GLU A 41 -12.26 -0.03 -7.78
CA GLU A 41 -11.55 -0.76 -8.83
C GLU A 41 -10.20 -0.14 -9.18
N LEU A 42 -9.99 1.11 -8.78
CA LEU A 42 -8.82 1.89 -9.15
C LEU A 42 -7.74 1.85 -8.07
N GLU A 43 -6.50 1.83 -8.53
CA GLU A 43 -5.29 1.80 -7.72
C GLU A 43 -4.89 3.19 -7.21
N ASP A 44 -4.79 4.17 -8.11
CA ASP A 44 -4.36 5.53 -7.77
C ASP A 44 -5.14 6.19 -6.61
N PRO A 45 -6.48 6.03 -6.50
CA PRO A 45 -7.21 6.62 -5.40
C PRO A 45 -6.88 5.95 -4.06
N LEU A 46 -6.69 4.62 -4.04
CA LEU A 46 -6.22 3.91 -2.84
C LEU A 46 -4.83 4.37 -2.44
N THR A 47 -3.89 4.40 -3.38
CA THR A 47 -2.52 4.88 -3.18
C THR A 47 -2.53 6.25 -2.51
N SER A 48 -3.30 7.19 -3.06
CA SER A 48 -3.39 8.53 -2.49
C SER A 48 -4.17 8.59 -1.18
N ALA A 49 -5.20 7.76 -0.99
CA ALA A 49 -5.98 7.73 0.26
C ALA A 49 -5.15 7.22 1.44
N VAL A 50 -4.16 6.36 1.17
CA VAL A 50 -3.26 5.80 2.18
C VAL A 50 -1.99 6.63 2.31
N PHE A 51 -1.24 6.82 1.23
CA PHE A 51 0.11 7.40 1.29
C PHE A 51 0.13 8.92 1.50
N GLU A 52 -0.90 9.68 1.11
CA GLU A 52 -0.99 11.09 1.51
C GLU A 52 -1.09 11.24 3.03
N ARG A 53 -1.73 10.27 3.71
CA ARG A 53 -1.92 10.37 5.16
C ARG A 53 -0.62 10.17 5.92
N PHE A 54 0.34 9.45 5.36
CA PHE A 54 1.68 9.34 5.94
C PHE A 54 2.39 10.70 6.04
N GLU A 55 2.10 11.67 5.15
CA GLU A 55 2.64 13.03 5.21
C GLU A 55 2.19 13.78 6.48
N TYR A 56 1.03 13.42 7.05
CA TYR A 56 0.47 14.04 8.25
C TYR A 56 0.88 13.34 9.55
N LEU A 57 1.55 12.19 9.48
CA LEU A 57 1.99 11.45 10.66
C LEU A 57 3.32 12.01 11.19
N PRO A 58 3.58 11.90 12.51
CA PRO A 58 4.92 12.07 13.04
C PRO A 58 5.91 11.18 12.29
N ALA A 59 7.06 11.72 11.94
CA ALA A 59 8.03 11.06 11.06
C ALA A 59 8.41 9.66 11.60
N GLU A 60 8.73 9.55 12.89
CA GLU A 60 9.04 8.24 13.51
C GLU A 60 7.89 7.24 13.37
N LEU A 61 6.64 7.68 13.51
CA LEU A 61 5.47 6.82 13.36
C LEU A 61 5.30 6.37 11.91
N ALA A 62 5.44 7.27 10.94
CA ALA A 62 5.39 6.95 9.51
C ALA A 62 6.45 5.89 9.15
N TRP A 63 7.69 6.07 9.60
CA TRP A 63 8.78 5.12 9.37
C TRP A 63 8.48 3.75 9.99
N ASN A 64 8.03 3.74 11.26
CA ASN A 64 7.74 2.51 11.98
C ASN A 64 6.57 1.73 11.37
N LEU A 65 5.55 2.41 10.85
CA LEU A 65 4.43 1.78 10.14
C LEU A 65 4.90 1.15 8.82
N LEU A 66 5.65 1.88 7.99
CA LEU A 66 6.22 1.33 6.75
C LEU A 66 7.10 0.13 7.03
N ARG A 67 8.01 0.27 8.01
CA ARG A 67 8.92 -0.81 8.42
C ARG A 67 8.17 -2.02 8.94
N GLY A 68 7.20 -1.82 9.82
CA GLY A 68 6.41 -2.90 10.44
C GLY A 68 5.55 -3.67 9.43
N ALA A 69 5.07 -3.00 8.39
CA ALA A 69 4.31 -3.60 7.31
C ALA A 69 5.21 -4.26 6.23
N SER A 70 6.46 -3.83 6.11
CA SER A 70 7.37 -4.28 5.06
C SER A 70 8.01 -5.65 5.33
N ARG A 71 8.28 -6.37 4.24
CA ARG A 71 9.10 -7.60 4.21
C ARG A 71 10.16 -7.49 3.11
N PRO A 72 11.36 -8.05 3.32
CA PRO A 72 12.34 -8.16 2.24
C PRO A 72 11.77 -9.01 1.11
N LEU A 73 12.04 -8.62 -0.14
CA LEU A 73 11.78 -9.48 -1.28
C LEU A 73 12.88 -10.56 -1.33
N GLY A 74 12.49 -11.84 -1.29
CA GLY A 74 13.40 -12.98 -1.25
C GLY A 74 14.39 -12.91 -0.08
N ASP A 75 15.68 -13.10 -0.36
CA ASP A 75 16.80 -13.00 0.58
C ASP A 75 17.37 -11.56 0.73
N GLY A 76 16.57 -10.55 0.37
CA GLY A 76 16.95 -9.14 0.47
C GLY A 76 17.11 -8.61 1.90
N ALA A 77 17.61 -7.38 2.01
CA ALA A 77 17.75 -6.69 3.29
C ALA A 77 16.40 -6.21 3.84
N THR A 78 16.26 -6.22 5.17
CA THR A 78 15.10 -5.62 5.85
C THR A 78 15.22 -4.11 5.92
N MET A 79 14.08 -3.40 5.99
CA MET A 79 14.07 -1.96 6.15
C MET A 79 14.82 -1.54 7.43
N PRO A 80 15.70 -0.51 7.37
CA PRO A 80 16.54 -0.11 8.50
C PRO A 80 15.74 0.21 9.76
N ALA A 81 16.24 -0.20 10.92
CA ALA A 81 15.59 0.08 12.20
C ALA A 81 15.65 1.57 12.58
N ALA A 82 16.73 2.25 12.22
CA ALA A 82 16.88 3.68 12.46
C ALA A 82 16.01 4.49 11.49
N VAL A 83 15.31 5.48 12.02
CA VAL A 83 14.57 6.48 11.24
C VAL A 83 15.60 7.39 10.54
N PRO A 84 15.45 7.69 9.23
CA PRO A 84 16.33 8.61 8.55
C PRO A 84 16.28 10.01 9.16
N GLY A 85 17.41 10.71 9.15
CA GLY A 85 17.49 12.09 9.64
C GLY A 85 16.71 13.08 8.78
N GLY A 86 16.12 14.10 9.39
CA GLY A 86 15.45 15.19 8.70
C GLY A 86 13.95 14.98 8.45
N VAL A 87 13.36 15.88 7.66
CA VAL A 87 11.92 15.88 7.36
C VAL A 87 11.68 15.16 6.03
N PRO A 88 10.75 14.19 5.96
CA PRO A 88 10.42 13.54 4.70
C PRO A 88 9.72 14.50 3.73
N SER A 89 10.09 14.44 2.46
CA SER A 89 9.40 15.10 1.36
C SER A 89 8.71 14.04 0.49
N TRP A 90 7.37 14.11 0.45
CA TRP A 90 6.51 13.18 -0.28
C TRP A 90 6.10 13.78 -1.63
N SER A 91 6.33 13.04 -2.71
CA SER A 91 5.93 13.39 -4.07
C SER A 91 5.07 12.28 -4.65
N PHE A 92 3.89 12.63 -5.18
CA PHE A 92 2.95 11.67 -5.76
C PHE A 92 2.98 11.78 -7.27
N TRP A 93 3.16 10.66 -7.97
CA TRP A 93 3.34 10.61 -9.43
C TRP A 93 4.33 11.63 -9.98
N PRO A 94 5.56 11.75 -9.42
CA PRO A 94 6.54 12.67 -9.97
C PRO A 94 6.95 12.23 -11.37
N ALA A 95 6.99 13.17 -12.31
CA ALA A 95 7.52 12.94 -13.64
C ALA A 95 9.06 12.96 -13.61
N LEU A 96 9.68 11.79 -13.51
CA LEU A 96 11.13 11.63 -13.54
C LEU A 96 11.64 11.55 -14.98
N ARG A 97 12.84 12.09 -15.21
CA ARG A 97 13.56 11.85 -16.46
C ARG A 97 13.97 10.37 -16.50
N PRO A 98 13.82 9.68 -17.64
CA PRO A 98 14.28 8.31 -17.76
C PRO A 98 15.79 8.20 -17.49
N GLY A 99 16.19 7.14 -16.79
CA GLY A 99 17.58 6.75 -16.67
C GLY A 99 18.08 6.02 -17.92
N ASP A 100 19.39 5.84 -18.00
CA ASP A 100 20.01 5.11 -19.11
C ASP A 100 19.45 3.70 -19.27
N GLY A 101 19.22 3.27 -20.51
CA GLY A 101 18.72 1.92 -20.79
C GLY A 101 17.25 1.65 -20.38
N GLY A 102 16.49 2.64 -19.90
CA GLY A 102 15.05 2.47 -19.66
C GLY A 102 14.23 2.30 -20.95
N ARG A 103 13.10 1.56 -20.92
CA ARG A 103 12.25 1.38 -22.11
C ARG A 103 11.50 2.67 -22.43
N ASN A 104 10.95 3.33 -21.42
CA ASN A 104 10.31 4.63 -21.59
C ASN A 104 11.35 5.74 -21.82
N LYS A 105 11.27 6.43 -22.97
CA LYS A 105 12.21 7.50 -23.35
C LYS A 105 11.70 8.91 -23.02
N LEU A 106 10.46 9.04 -22.55
CA LEU A 106 9.82 10.33 -22.30
C LEU A 106 9.78 10.68 -20.82
N ARG A 107 9.20 9.80 -19.99
CA ARG A 107 9.07 10.03 -18.55
C ARG A 107 8.89 8.70 -17.80
N VAL A 108 9.41 8.63 -16.59
CA VAL A 108 9.16 7.52 -15.66
C VAL A 108 8.43 8.09 -14.44
N GLU A 109 7.35 7.44 -14.02
CA GLU A 109 6.45 7.95 -12.99
C GLU A 109 6.23 6.85 -11.94
N PRO A 110 6.93 6.89 -10.79
CA PRO A 110 6.55 6.07 -9.64
C PRO A 110 5.29 6.62 -8.98
N ASP A 111 4.54 5.78 -8.28
CA ASP A 111 3.34 6.23 -7.57
C ASP A 111 3.66 7.22 -6.45
N VAL A 112 4.67 6.90 -5.64
CA VAL A 112 5.15 7.80 -4.58
C VAL A 112 6.67 7.77 -4.52
N LEU A 113 7.27 8.95 -4.40
CA LEU A 113 8.69 9.14 -4.13
C LEU A 113 8.84 9.88 -2.81
N VAL A 114 9.60 9.32 -1.87
CA VAL A 114 9.87 9.93 -0.56
C VAL A 114 11.35 10.17 -0.40
N SER A 115 11.74 11.44 -0.35
CA SER A 115 13.12 11.86 -0.06
C SER A 115 13.23 12.20 1.42
N TRP A 116 14.07 11.48 2.17
CA TRP A 116 14.16 11.61 3.62
C TRP A 116 15.61 11.47 4.08
N GLY A 117 16.27 12.61 4.32
CA GLY A 117 17.69 12.62 4.68
C GLY A 117 18.56 11.98 3.59
N ASP A 118 19.34 10.99 3.97
CA ASP A 118 20.17 10.17 3.08
C ASP A 118 19.40 9.01 2.42
N THR A 119 18.12 8.84 2.73
CA THR A 119 17.27 7.75 2.25
C THR A 119 16.31 8.22 1.17
N LEU A 120 16.06 7.37 0.19
CA LEU A 120 15.05 7.55 -0.85
C LEU A 120 14.14 6.32 -0.89
N LEU A 121 12.83 6.53 -0.77
CA LEU A 121 11.83 5.48 -0.98
C LEU A 121 11.16 5.69 -2.33
N VAL A 122 11.17 4.66 -3.17
CA VAL A 122 10.36 4.57 -4.39
C VAL A 122 9.24 3.58 -4.07
N ILE A 123 7.99 4.02 -4.08
CA ILE A 123 6.84 3.18 -3.77
C ILE A 123 6.04 3.00 -5.05
N GLU A 124 5.77 1.75 -5.40
CA GLU A 124 4.94 1.34 -6.52
C GLU A 124 3.81 0.46 -5.98
N ALA A 125 2.58 0.88 -6.18
CA ALA A 125 1.39 0.26 -5.62
C ALA A 125 0.63 -0.52 -6.70
N LYS A 126 0.00 -1.62 -6.29
CA LYS A 126 -0.92 -2.42 -7.10
C LYS A 126 -2.12 -2.83 -6.23
N HIS A 127 -3.33 -2.37 -6.56
CA HIS A 127 -4.55 -2.84 -5.90
C HIS A 127 -5.02 -4.17 -6.49
N ARG A 128 -5.03 -4.26 -7.82
CA ARG A 128 -5.40 -5.44 -8.61
C ARG A 128 -4.33 -5.70 -9.66
N GLY A 129 -4.06 -6.97 -9.94
CA GLY A 129 -3.02 -7.38 -10.89
C GLY A 129 -1.66 -7.60 -10.25
N LEU A 130 -0.68 -7.90 -11.10
CA LEU A 130 0.68 -8.25 -10.71
C LEU A 130 1.63 -7.08 -10.94
N GLN A 131 2.71 -7.07 -10.17
CA GLN A 131 3.79 -6.10 -10.33
C GLN A 131 4.63 -6.37 -11.60
N ASP A 132 5.14 -5.31 -12.23
CA ASP A 132 6.11 -5.41 -13.35
C ASP A 132 7.54 -5.10 -12.85
N PRO A 133 8.43 -6.10 -12.74
CA PRO A 133 9.81 -5.86 -12.31
C PRO A 133 10.61 -4.99 -13.29
N SER A 134 10.23 -4.91 -14.57
CA SER A 134 10.88 -4.00 -15.50
C SER A 134 10.49 -2.54 -15.24
N GLN A 135 9.28 -2.26 -14.73
CA GLN A 135 8.88 -0.93 -14.27
C GLN A 135 9.71 -0.51 -13.05
N TRP A 136 9.97 -1.43 -12.11
CA TRP A 136 10.82 -1.18 -10.96
C TRP A 136 12.25 -0.78 -11.36
N VAL A 137 12.84 -1.51 -12.32
CA VAL A 137 14.17 -1.20 -12.86
C VAL A 137 14.21 0.21 -13.46
N GLU A 138 13.19 0.59 -14.22
CA GLU A 138 13.09 1.93 -14.81
C GLU A 138 12.99 3.03 -13.76
N GLN A 139 12.15 2.83 -12.73
CA GLN A 139 11.98 3.78 -11.65
C GLN A 139 13.26 3.95 -10.83
N ILE A 140 13.96 2.85 -10.54
CA ILE A 140 15.25 2.90 -9.85
C ILE A 140 16.28 3.67 -10.69
N ARG A 141 16.43 3.33 -11.99
CA ARG A 141 17.36 4.04 -12.89
C ARG A 141 17.02 5.52 -13.02
N ALA A 142 15.74 5.86 -13.17
CA ALA A 142 15.27 7.25 -13.25
C ALA A 142 15.55 8.02 -11.95
N ALA A 143 15.29 7.41 -10.80
CA ALA A 143 15.61 7.99 -9.50
C ALA A 143 17.13 8.20 -9.33
N ARG A 144 17.96 7.24 -9.73
CA ARG A 144 19.43 7.35 -9.69
C ARG A 144 19.99 8.43 -10.61
N ALA A 145 19.37 8.63 -11.77
CA ALA A 145 19.80 9.65 -12.73
C ALA A 145 19.59 11.08 -12.23
N ALA A 146 18.70 11.29 -11.26
CA ALA A 146 18.50 12.60 -10.63
C ALA A 146 19.69 12.93 -9.69
N PRO A 147 20.43 14.03 -9.90
CA PRO A 147 21.61 14.36 -9.08
C PRO A 147 21.31 14.46 -7.58
N ALA A 148 20.11 14.91 -7.19
CA ALA A 148 19.68 15.01 -5.80
C ALA A 148 19.44 13.65 -5.12
N HIS A 149 19.46 12.55 -5.87
CA HIS A 149 19.09 11.21 -5.43
C HIS A 149 20.19 10.18 -5.67
N ALA A 150 21.12 10.47 -6.59
CA ALA A 150 22.19 9.56 -7.01
C ALA A 150 22.93 8.89 -5.83
N ALA A 151 23.29 9.68 -4.80
CA ALA A 151 24.06 9.20 -3.64
C ALA A 151 23.21 8.66 -2.48
N LYS A 152 21.87 8.75 -2.54
CA LYS A 152 21.00 8.32 -1.44
C LYS A 152 20.90 6.80 -1.34
N GLN A 153 20.70 6.26 -0.15
CA GLN A 153 20.32 4.85 0.00
C GLN A 153 18.88 4.68 -0.50
N LEU A 154 18.72 3.92 -1.58
CA LEU A 154 17.43 3.73 -2.25
C LEU A 154 16.76 2.44 -1.78
N TRP A 155 15.48 2.53 -1.48
CA TRP A 155 14.59 1.39 -1.22
C TRP A 155 13.40 1.46 -2.16
N LEU A 156 13.18 0.41 -2.95
CA LEU A 156 11.92 0.25 -3.67
C LEU A 156 10.97 -0.59 -2.81
N ILE A 157 9.75 -0.10 -2.62
CA ILE A 157 8.69 -0.76 -1.88
C ILE A 157 7.55 -1.06 -2.85
N ALA A 158 7.39 -2.33 -3.20
CA ALA A 158 6.25 -2.79 -3.98
C ALA A 158 5.07 -3.10 -3.06
N VAL A 159 3.96 -2.40 -3.24
CA VAL A 159 2.78 -2.47 -2.37
C VAL A 159 1.67 -3.22 -3.10
N GLY A 160 1.27 -4.37 -2.59
CA GLY A 160 0.30 -5.25 -3.26
C GLY A 160 0.83 -5.86 -4.57
N GLY A 161 0.04 -6.75 -5.18
CA GLY A 161 0.35 -7.36 -6.48
C GLY A 161 1.60 -8.27 -6.51
N ILE A 162 2.07 -8.77 -5.36
CA ILE A 162 3.16 -9.74 -5.28
C ILE A 162 2.65 -11.07 -4.75
N VAL A 163 2.74 -12.10 -5.58
CA VAL A 163 2.56 -13.49 -5.17
C VAL A 163 3.93 -14.06 -4.79
N THR A 164 4.04 -14.74 -3.64
CA THR A 164 5.32 -15.19 -3.07
C THR A 164 6.20 -15.97 -4.05
N GLN A 165 5.60 -16.81 -4.91
CA GLN A 165 6.31 -17.61 -5.91
C GLN A 165 6.85 -16.79 -7.09
N GLU A 166 6.22 -15.66 -7.41
CA GLU A 166 6.65 -14.76 -8.49
C GLU A 166 7.71 -13.76 -7.99
N GLY A 167 7.78 -13.55 -6.67
CA GLY A 167 8.73 -12.65 -6.03
C GLY A 167 10.19 -12.99 -6.33
N ASP A 168 10.54 -14.27 -6.37
CA ASP A 168 11.91 -14.72 -6.66
C ASP A 168 12.32 -14.42 -8.11
N GLY A 169 11.39 -14.61 -9.06
CA GLY A 169 11.61 -14.28 -10.46
C GLY A 169 11.77 -12.76 -10.67
N CYS A 170 10.94 -11.97 -10.00
CA CYS A 170 11.04 -10.52 -10.01
C CYS A 170 12.39 -10.06 -9.43
N LEU A 171 12.79 -10.61 -8.29
CA LEU A 171 14.07 -10.30 -7.63
C LEU A 171 15.26 -10.64 -8.54
N ALA A 172 15.26 -11.82 -9.15
CA ALA A 172 16.31 -12.26 -10.06
C ALA A 172 16.41 -11.35 -11.30
N HIS A 173 15.28 -10.87 -11.83
CA HIS A 173 15.26 -9.90 -12.93
C HIS A 173 15.91 -8.58 -12.52
N VAL A 174 15.46 -7.98 -11.41
CA VAL A 174 15.98 -6.68 -10.95
C VAL A 174 17.47 -6.75 -10.64
N ARG A 175 17.93 -7.80 -9.94
CA ARG A 175 19.35 -7.99 -9.62
C ARG A 175 20.24 -8.08 -10.85
N ARG A 176 19.73 -8.70 -11.93
CA ARG A 176 20.45 -8.81 -13.19
C ARG A 176 20.55 -7.47 -13.90
N GLU A 177 19.44 -6.74 -13.98
CA GLU A 177 19.36 -5.44 -14.67
C GLU A 177 20.06 -4.31 -13.92
N LEU A 178 20.15 -4.41 -12.59
CA LEU A 178 20.77 -3.43 -11.71
C LEU A 178 22.01 -3.98 -11.00
N ALA A 179 22.75 -4.85 -11.67
CA ALA A 179 23.97 -5.43 -11.12
C ALA A 179 24.93 -4.32 -10.64
N GLY A 180 25.23 -4.31 -9.34
CA GLY A 180 26.08 -3.30 -8.69
C GLY A 180 25.36 -2.14 -8.02
N ASP A 181 24.04 -1.96 -8.23
CA ASP A 181 23.24 -1.01 -7.45
C ASP A 181 23.00 -1.57 -6.03
N ARG A 182 22.98 -0.68 -5.04
CA ARG A 182 22.71 -1.00 -3.63
C ARG A 182 21.25 -0.77 -3.25
N CYS A 183 20.31 -0.96 -4.16
CA CYS A 183 18.88 -0.81 -3.92
C CYS A 183 18.37 -1.93 -3.00
N GLY A 184 17.70 -1.55 -1.91
CA GLY A 184 16.89 -2.48 -1.13
C GLY A 184 15.53 -2.72 -1.79
N LEU A 185 15.06 -3.96 -1.82
CA LEU A 185 13.76 -4.33 -2.40
C LEU A 185 12.86 -4.88 -1.30
N LEU A 186 11.76 -4.17 -1.07
CA LEU A 186 10.79 -4.47 -0.03
C LEU A 186 9.42 -4.69 -0.67
N THR A 187 8.60 -5.44 0.06
CA THR A 187 7.20 -5.68 -0.26
C THR A 187 6.34 -5.26 0.91
N ILE A 188 5.16 -4.71 0.63
CA ILE A 188 4.11 -4.50 1.60
C ILE A 188 2.84 -5.11 1.02
N ARG A 189 2.17 -5.98 1.78
CA ARG A 189 0.78 -6.32 1.46
C ARG A 189 -0.14 -5.28 2.06
N TRP A 190 -1.21 -4.91 1.36
CA TRP A 190 -2.21 -3.97 1.89
C TRP A 190 -2.79 -4.45 3.23
N GLU A 191 -2.95 -5.77 3.40
CA GLU A 191 -3.39 -6.38 4.65
C GLU A 191 -2.36 -6.24 5.76
N ASP A 192 -1.05 -6.35 5.46
CA ASP A 192 -0.02 -6.19 6.49
C ASP A 192 0.10 -4.73 6.93
N LEU A 193 -0.12 -3.78 6.01
CA LEU A 193 -0.26 -2.37 6.37
C LEU A 193 -1.51 -2.13 7.24
N ARG A 194 -2.64 -2.76 6.91
CA ARG A 194 -3.86 -2.68 7.73
C ARG A 194 -3.64 -3.19 9.15
N GLU A 195 -2.95 -4.33 9.30
CA GLU A 195 -2.60 -4.90 10.61
C GLU A 195 -1.64 -4.00 11.39
N ALA A 196 -0.64 -3.40 10.73
CA ALA A 196 0.28 -2.46 11.35
C ALA A 196 -0.45 -1.21 11.89
N LEU A 197 -1.42 -0.68 11.14
CA LEU A 197 -2.25 0.45 11.57
C LEU A 197 -3.07 0.10 12.82
N TYR A 198 -3.73 -1.06 12.87
CA TYR A 198 -4.52 -1.46 14.04
C TYR A 198 -3.67 -1.53 15.33
N ALA A 199 -2.45 -2.05 15.24
CA ALA A 199 -1.57 -2.17 16.40
C ALA A 199 -1.23 -0.80 17.00
N VAL A 200 -1.09 0.23 16.14
CA VAL A 200 -0.83 1.60 16.58
C VAL A 200 -2.11 2.30 17.05
N GLU A 201 -3.21 2.19 16.32
CA GLU A 201 -4.49 2.83 16.67
C GLU A 201 -4.98 2.42 18.07
N ALA A 202 -4.72 1.17 18.47
CA ALA A 202 -5.06 0.66 19.80
C ALA A 202 -4.35 1.41 20.94
N VAL A 203 -3.22 2.07 20.64
CA VAL A 203 -2.39 2.79 21.61
C VAL A 203 -2.49 4.31 21.42
N THR A 204 -2.61 4.76 20.18
CA THR A 204 -2.62 6.18 19.81
C THR A 204 -3.80 6.46 18.85
N PRO A 205 -4.99 6.80 19.39
CA PRO A 205 -6.12 7.18 18.56
C PRO A 205 -5.80 8.44 17.74
N SER A 206 -5.91 8.35 16.42
CA SER A 206 -5.66 9.45 15.50
C SER A 206 -6.70 9.44 14.40
N VAL A 207 -7.20 10.62 14.01
CA VAL A 207 -8.09 10.77 12.85
C VAL A 207 -7.38 10.31 11.59
N VAL A 208 -6.09 10.64 11.44
CA VAL A 208 -5.28 10.26 10.27
C VAL A 208 -5.19 8.74 10.13
N LEU A 209 -4.93 8.02 11.23
CA LEU A 209 -4.85 6.56 11.22
C LEU A 209 -6.21 5.92 10.90
N ARG A 210 -7.29 6.48 11.46
CA ARG A 210 -8.66 6.02 11.17
C ARG A 210 -9.05 6.24 9.72
N ASP A 211 -8.64 7.35 9.12
CA ASP A 211 -8.88 7.62 7.70
C ASP A 211 -8.14 6.62 6.80
N MET A 212 -6.88 6.30 7.12
CA MET A 212 -6.11 5.28 6.40
C MET A 212 -6.77 3.90 6.51
N ALA A 213 -7.19 3.54 7.73
CA ALA A 213 -7.92 2.32 8.02
C ALA A 213 -9.23 2.22 7.23
N ALA A 214 -10.03 3.29 7.22
CA ALA A 214 -11.28 3.35 6.48
C ALA A 214 -11.07 3.24 4.97
N ALA A 215 -10.02 3.88 4.43
CA ALA A 215 -9.65 3.77 3.02
C ALA A 215 -9.27 2.32 2.66
N LEU A 216 -8.45 1.65 3.46
CA LEU A 216 -8.10 0.24 3.25
C LEU A 216 -9.34 -0.67 3.28
N GLU A 217 -10.23 -0.46 4.26
CA GLU A 217 -11.46 -1.23 4.41
C GLU A 217 -12.43 -1.04 3.24
N ALA A 218 -12.53 0.18 2.70
CA ALA A 218 -13.33 0.48 1.51
C ALA A 218 -12.82 -0.25 0.26
N TRP A 219 -11.51 -0.52 0.17
CA TRP A 219 -10.91 -1.36 -0.88
C TRP A 219 -10.85 -2.85 -0.55
N GLY A 220 -11.53 -3.27 0.53
CA GLY A 220 -11.66 -4.68 0.92
C GLY A 220 -10.55 -5.19 1.85
N TYR A 221 -9.57 -4.37 2.22
CA TYR A 221 -8.47 -4.76 3.12
C TYR A 221 -8.87 -4.56 4.58
N ARG A 222 -9.43 -5.62 5.17
CA ARG A 222 -9.96 -5.63 6.53
C ARG A 222 -9.04 -6.35 7.51
N ARG A 223 -9.26 -6.10 8.80
CA ARG A 223 -8.59 -6.87 9.87
C ARG A 223 -8.75 -8.35 9.67
N LYS A 224 -7.69 -9.09 9.96
CA LYS A 224 -7.77 -10.53 10.23
C LYS A 224 -8.49 -10.73 11.57
N VAL A 225 -9.76 -11.09 11.50
CA VAL A 225 -10.51 -11.56 12.67
C VAL A 225 -10.28 -13.06 12.81
N ARG A 226 -9.80 -13.52 13.97
CA ARG A 226 -9.69 -14.96 14.20
C ARG A 226 -11.08 -15.57 14.21
N PHE A 227 -11.27 -16.71 13.55
CA PHE A 227 -12.56 -17.40 13.54
C PHE A 227 -13.12 -17.64 14.96
N SER A 228 -12.25 -17.95 15.93
CA SER A 228 -12.61 -18.13 17.34
C SER A 228 -13.10 -16.87 18.06
N SER A 229 -12.81 -15.69 17.51
CA SER A 229 -13.30 -14.41 18.04
C SER A 229 -14.65 -13.98 17.49
N LEU A 230 -15.24 -14.72 16.54
CA LEU A 230 -16.59 -14.46 16.05
C LEU A 230 -17.61 -14.72 17.17
N PRO A 231 -18.57 -13.82 17.43
CA PRO A 231 -19.49 -13.94 18.58
C PRO A 231 -20.21 -15.29 18.67
N ALA A 232 -20.62 -15.85 17.53
CA ALA A 232 -21.29 -17.15 17.46
C ALA A 232 -20.38 -18.33 17.83
N VAL A 233 -19.08 -18.23 17.52
CA VAL A 233 -18.07 -19.27 17.78
C VAL A 233 -17.51 -19.12 19.20
N ALA A 234 -17.20 -17.89 19.61
CA ALA A 234 -16.76 -17.56 20.96
C ALA A 234 -17.82 -17.95 22.01
N GLY A 235 -19.11 -17.76 21.71
CA GLY A 235 -20.21 -18.20 22.57
C GLY A 235 -20.27 -19.72 22.73
N ARG A 236 -20.07 -20.48 21.65
CA ARG A 236 -20.04 -21.95 21.70
C ARG A 236 -18.82 -22.49 22.44
N LEU A 237 -17.63 -21.96 22.18
CA LEU A 237 -16.40 -22.39 22.85
C LEU A 237 -16.46 -22.12 24.36
N ARG A 238 -16.96 -20.95 24.78
CA ARG A 238 -17.16 -20.65 26.22
C ARG A 238 -18.21 -21.57 26.86
N ALA A 239 -19.26 -21.92 26.13
CA ALA A 239 -20.28 -22.85 26.63
C ALA A 239 -19.71 -24.27 26.78
N GLU A 240 -18.88 -24.73 25.84
CA GLU A 240 -18.20 -26.03 25.91
C GLU A 240 -17.17 -26.09 27.04
N GLU A 241 -16.38 -25.03 27.23
CA GLU A 241 -15.45 -24.90 28.36
C GLU A 241 -16.19 -24.86 29.71
N ALA A 242 -17.27 -24.08 29.82
CA ALA A 242 -18.08 -24.03 31.03
C ALA A 242 -18.74 -25.40 31.35
N MET A 243 -19.20 -26.12 30.32
CA MET A 243 -19.76 -27.46 30.49
C MET A 243 -18.70 -28.51 30.85
N ALA A 244 -17.47 -28.37 30.35
CA ALA A 244 -16.35 -29.23 30.74
C ALA A 244 -15.98 -29.03 32.22
N VAL A 245 -15.94 -27.78 32.70
CA VAL A 245 -15.70 -27.45 34.11
C VAL A 245 -16.82 -28.02 35.00
N LEU A 246 -18.09 -27.88 34.59
CA LEU A 246 -19.23 -28.43 35.34
C LEU A 246 -19.25 -29.98 35.37
N ARG A 247 -18.75 -30.64 34.33
CA ARG A 247 -18.59 -32.11 34.31
C ARG A 247 -17.43 -32.57 35.18
N ALA A 248 -16.32 -31.82 35.20
CA ALA A 248 -15.18 -32.10 36.07
C ALA A 248 -15.49 -31.89 37.56
N GLY A 249 -16.36 -30.94 37.90
CA GLY A 249 -16.80 -30.66 39.27
C GLY A 249 -17.90 -31.60 39.81
N ARG A 250 -18.39 -32.56 39.01
CA ARG A 250 -19.44 -33.53 39.40
C ARG A 250 -18.91 -34.92 39.77
N VAL A 251 -17.59 -35.08 39.86
CA VAL A 251 -16.94 -36.28 40.41
C VAL A 251 -16.49 -35.95 41.83
N GLY A 252 -17.43 -36.04 42.78
CA GLY A 252 -17.24 -35.84 44.21
C GLY A 252 -18.40 -36.43 44.97
#